data_AF-A0A9W7A3P9-F1
#
_entry.id   AF-A0A9W7A3P9-F1
#
_cell.length_a   1.000
_cell.length_b   1.000
_cell.length_c   1.000
_cell.angle_alpha   90.00
_cell.angle_beta   90.00
_cell.angle_gamma   90.00
#
_symmetry.space_group_name_H-M   'P 1'
#
loop_
_entity.id
_entity.type
_entity.pdbx_description
1 polymer ?
#
loop_
_entity_poly.entity_id
_entity_poly.type
_entity_poly.pdbx_seq_one_letter_code
_entity_poly.pdbx_strand_id
1 'polypeptide(L)'
;MPTLGPKRKKPRASASQDGVSKGESQIVYSEMERVTHKSEQELRRAAKKVLGFETQKAIKKLKDLQTTTTTAKEATKSQTKKLNAATRNLDLVKTVTIDLITSVSLRRLGLKHTGMGNDPLLTSPETVKKLVEKCIAQKTLKTLMDSLNVKIVNVRKKDMAASEAPKSKKGKKRAREEKAVTGSEWSKGYEGQQGVFLTLNGNDEEEEVRRRLRNKKFM
;
A
#
# COMPACT_ATOMS: atom_id res chain seq x y z
N MET A 1 -51.02 -25.47 -23.76
CA MET A 1 -49.56 -25.22 -23.81
C MET A 1 -49.35 -23.72 -24.02
N PRO A 2 -48.97 -22.92 -23.01
CA PRO A 2 -48.71 -21.50 -23.23
C PRO A 2 -47.32 -21.32 -23.85
N THR A 3 -47.27 -20.72 -25.03
CA THR A 3 -46.06 -20.44 -25.80
C THR A 3 -45.31 -19.24 -25.21
N LEU A 4 -44.04 -19.45 -24.85
CA LEU A 4 -43.13 -18.39 -24.40
C LEU A 4 -42.75 -17.52 -25.61
N GLY A 5 -43.28 -16.29 -25.65
CA GLY A 5 -42.93 -15.29 -26.68
C GLY A 5 -41.43 -14.93 -26.69
N PRO A 6 -40.96 -14.31 -27.79
CA PRO A 6 -39.54 -14.09 -28.03
C PRO A 6 -38.89 -13.18 -26.98
N LYS A 7 -37.73 -13.63 -26.45
CA LYS A 7 -36.92 -12.89 -25.47
C LYS A 7 -36.53 -11.51 -26.02
N ARG A 8 -37.07 -10.44 -25.41
CA ARG A 8 -36.60 -9.07 -25.65
C ARG A 8 -35.13 -8.95 -25.24
N LYS A 9 -34.24 -8.69 -26.21
CA LYS A 9 -32.86 -8.28 -25.92
C LYS A 9 -32.90 -6.89 -25.30
N LYS A 10 -32.33 -6.72 -24.10
CA LYS A 10 -32.11 -5.39 -23.52
C LYS A 10 -31.19 -4.60 -24.48
N PRO A 11 -31.51 -3.34 -24.81
CA PRO A 11 -30.63 -2.53 -25.64
C PRO A 11 -29.29 -2.36 -24.93
N ARG A 12 -28.20 -2.63 -25.67
CA ARG A 12 -26.84 -2.30 -25.28
C ARG A 12 -26.79 -0.79 -25.13
N ALA A 13 -26.43 -0.28 -23.94
CA ALA A 13 -26.24 1.14 -23.71
C ALA A 13 -25.15 1.65 -24.67
N SER A 14 -25.59 2.21 -25.79
CA SER A 14 -24.79 3.00 -26.71
C SER A 14 -24.50 4.33 -26.04
N ALA A 15 -23.23 4.74 -26.14
CA ALA A 15 -22.74 6.02 -25.66
C ALA A 15 -23.65 7.18 -26.06
N SER A 16 -24.26 7.82 -25.07
CA SER A 16 -24.85 9.14 -25.21
C SER A 16 -23.75 10.18 -24.99
N GLN A 17 -23.30 10.81 -26.08
CA GLN A 17 -22.81 12.18 -26.04
C GLN A 17 -23.96 13.10 -25.57
N ASP A 18 -23.57 14.12 -24.79
CA ASP A 18 -24.36 15.26 -24.33
C ASP A 18 -25.48 14.98 -23.32
N GLY A 19 -25.16 15.23 -22.06
CA GLY A 19 -26.10 15.22 -20.95
C GLY A 19 -25.43 15.57 -19.64
N VAL A 20 -25.22 16.88 -19.41
CA VAL A 20 -24.85 17.41 -18.08
C VAL A 20 -25.94 16.99 -17.10
N SER A 21 -25.67 15.96 -16.31
CA SER A 21 -26.49 15.61 -15.16
C SER A 21 -25.61 15.17 -14.01
N LYS A 22 -25.68 15.95 -12.93
CA LYS A 22 -25.40 15.57 -11.54
C LYS A 22 -24.06 14.86 -11.29
N GLY A 23 -23.02 15.68 -11.08
CA GLY A 23 -22.45 15.86 -9.73
C GLY A 23 -22.02 14.65 -8.89
N GLU A 24 -21.90 13.45 -9.45
CA GLU A 24 -21.11 12.40 -8.82
C GLU A 24 -19.66 12.72 -9.14
N SER A 25 -19.01 13.42 -8.20
CA SER A 25 -17.57 13.57 -8.21
C SER A 25 -16.98 12.16 -8.20
N GLN A 26 -16.62 11.65 -9.38
CA GLN A 26 -15.93 10.39 -9.52
C GLN A 26 -14.67 10.51 -8.66
N ILE A 27 -14.61 9.78 -7.54
CA ILE A 27 -13.46 9.83 -6.63
C ILE A 27 -12.24 9.41 -7.45
N VAL A 28 -11.42 10.38 -7.84
CA VAL A 28 -10.19 10.14 -8.58
C VAL A 28 -9.13 9.75 -7.56
N TYR A 29 -9.06 8.47 -7.26
CA TYR A 29 -7.97 7.93 -6.46
C TYR A 29 -6.62 8.23 -7.14
N SER A 30 -5.66 8.69 -6.36
CA SER A 30 -4.24 8.71 -6.72
C SER A 30 -3.74 7.31 -7.12
N GLU A 31 -2.66 7.23 -7.88
CA GLU A 31 -2.08 5.93 -8.27
C GLU A 31 -1.77 5.06 -7.05
N MET A 32 -1.24 5.69 -5.99
CA MET A 32 -0.93 5.02 -4.73
C MET A 32 -2.16 4.51 -3.97
N GLU A 33 -3.27 5.26 -3.94
CA GLU A 33 -4.53 4.80 -3.33
C GLU A 33 -5.12 3.61 -4.11
N ARG A 34 -5.06 3.65 -5.45
CA ARG A 34 -5.50 2.52 -6.28
C ARG A 34 -4.67 1.27 -6.01
N VAL A 35 -3.36 1.42 -5.90
CA VAL A 35 -2.43 0.33 -5.59
C VAL A 35 -2.70 -0.21 -4.21
N THR A 36 -2.94 0.66 -3.22
CA THR A 36 -3.26 0.28 -1.84
C THR A 36 -4.55 -0.54 -1.78
N HIS A 37 -5.62 -0.06 -2.38
CA HIS A 37 -6.91 -0.74 -2.38
C HIS A 37 -6.85 -2.09 -3.09
N LYS A 38 -6.18 -2.17 -4.26
CA LYS A 38 -5.97 -3.44 -4.97
C LYS A 38 -5.13 -4.42 -4.14
N SER A 39 -4.05 -3.94 -3.54
CA SER A 39 -3.17 -4.74 -2.69
C SER A 39 -3.93 -5.30 -1.48
N GLU A 40 -4.76 -4.49 -0.83
CA GLU A 40 -5.60 -4.95 0.29
C GLU A 40 -6.53 -6.08 -0.14
N GLN A 41 -7.22 -5.96 -1.28
CA GLN A 41 -8.12 -7.00 -1.76
C GLN A 41 -7.37 -8.30 -2.10
N GLU A 42 -6.22 -8.20 -2.77
CA GLU A 42 -5.38 -9.36 -3.10
C GLU A 42 -4.89 -10.05 -1.82
N LEU A 43 -4.41 -9.27 -0.83
CA LEU A 43 -3.96 -9.77 0.45
C LEU A 43 -5.08 -10.41 1.27
N ARG A 44 -6.29 -9.84 1.32
CA ARG A 44 -7.44 -10.46 1.99
C ARG A 44 -7.79 -11.81 1.39
N ARG A 45 -7.78 -11.93 0.06
CA ARG A 45 -8.03 -13.22 -0.63
C ARG A 45 -6.95 -14.25 -0.33
N ALA A 46 -5.68 -13.86 -0.35
CA ALA A 46 -4.56 -14.73 -0.03
C ALA A 46 -4.58 -15.16 1.44
N ALA A 47 -4.81 -14.23 2.36
CA ALA A 47 -4.94 -14.49 3.80
C ALA A 47 -6.09 -15.46 4.10
N LYS A 48 -7.25 -15.31 3.44
CA LYS A 48 -8.37 -16.26 3.55
C LYS A 48 -7.95 -17.68 3.15
N LYS A 49 -7.20 -17.84 2.05
CA LYS A 49 -6.71 -19.16 1.61
C LYS A 49 -5.73 -19.78 2.61
N VAL A 50 -4.76 -19.00 3.08
CA VAL A 50 -3.75 -19.46 4.06
C VAL A 50 -4.40 -19.85 5.38
N LEU A 51 -5.29 -19.02 5.91
CA LEU A 51 -5.99 -19.31 7.16
C LEU A 51 -6.91 -20.54 7.02
N GLY A 52 -7.59 -20.68 5.88
CA GLY A 52 -8.37 -21.87 5.55
C GLY A 52 -7.52 -23.15 5.55
N PHE A 53 -6.32 -23.10 4.96
CA PHE A 53 -5.39 -24.22 4.97
C PHE A 53 -4.89 -24.58 6.37
N GLU A 54 -4.47 -23.60 7.19
CA GLU A 54 -4.04 -23.86 8.57
C GLU A 54 -5.18 -24.38 9.45
N THR A 55 -6.41 -23.88 9.24
CA THR A 55 -7.61 -24.36 9.94
C THR A 55 -7.92 -25.81 9.56
N GLN A 56 -7.92 -26.14 8.27
CA GLN A 56 -8.13 -27.51 7.80
C GLN A 56 -7.05 -28.46 8.32
N LYS A 57 -5.79 -28.03 8.35
CA LYS A 57 -4.68 -28.80 8.92
C LYS A 57 -4.88 -29.08 10.40
N ALA A 58 -5.32 -28.09 11.18
CA ALA A 58 -5.63 -28.26 12.59
C ALA A 58 -6.82 -29.22 12.81
N ILE A 59 -7.90 -29.07 12.03
CA ILE A 59 -9.08 -29.94 12.09
C ILE A 59 -8.72 -31.38 11.72
N LYS A 60 -7.96 -31.60 10.64
CA LYS A 60 -7.54 -32.94 10.22
C LYS A 60 -6.75 -33.63 11.33
N LYS A 61 -5.75 -32.93 11.90
CA LYS A 61 -4.97 -33.45 13.02
C LYS A 61 -5.82 -33.81 14.24
N LEU A 62 -6.83 -32.98 14.56
CA LEU A 62 -7.75 -33.27 15.65
C LEU A 62 -8.59 -34.52 15.37
N LYS A 63 -9.13 -34.66 14.16
CA LYS A 63 -9.90 -35.85 13.75
C LYS A 63 -9.05 -37.12 13.77
N ASP A 64 -7.83 -37.06 13.24
CA ASP A 64 -6.89 -38.20 13.24
C ASP A 64 -6.54 -38.64 14.68
N LEU A 65 -6.42 -37.68 15.61
CA LEU A 65 -6.19 -37.98 17.02
C LEU A 65 -7.45 -38.52 17.72
N GLN A 66 -8.64 -38.03 17.35
CA GLN A 66 -9.90 -38.55 17.86
C GLN A 66 -10.10 -40.00 17.44
N THR A 67 -9.93 -40.31 16.14
CA THR A 67 -10.10 -41.68 15.62
C THR A 67 -9.14 -42.65 16.28
N THR A 68 -7.86 -42.29 16.38
CA THR A 68 -6.84 -43.13 17.06
C THR A 68 -7.08 -43.30 18.55
N THR A 69 -7.74 -42.35 19.21
CA THR A 69 -8.11 -42.46 20.63
C THR A 69 -9.36 -43.33 20.80
N THR A 70 -10.34 -43.24 19.89
CA THR A 70 -11.57 -44.06 19.92
C THR A 70 -11.34 -45.53 19.53
N THR A 71 -10.37 -45.81 18.66
CA THR A 71 -10.04 -47.19 18.26
C THR A 71 -9.11 -47.89 19.26
N ALA A 72 -8.47 -47.14 20.16
CA ALA A 72 -7.70 -47.71 21.24
C ALA A 72 -8.64 -48.24 22.34
N LYS A 73 -8.40 -49.48 22.81
CA LYS A 73 -9.18 -50.08 23.92
C LYS A 73 -9.11 -49.25 25.21
N GLU A 74 -8.02 -48.51 25.42
CA GLU A 74 -7.85 -47.55 26.50
C GLU A 74 -7.18 -46.28 25.97
N ALA A 75 -7.76 -45.12 26.28
CA ALA A 75 -7.15 -43.84 25.99
C ALA A 75 -5.95 -43.64 26.93
N THR A 76 -4.74 -43.73 26.40
CA THR A 76 -3.54 -43.48 27.19
C THR A 76 -3.47 -42.01 27.61
N LYS A 77 -2.91 -41.72 28.79
CA LYS A 77 -2.64 -40.35 29.27
C LYS A 77 -1.88 -39.51 28.22
N SER A 78 -1.05 -40.15 27.40
CA SER A 78 -0.33 -39.55 26.27
C SER A 78 -1.26 -39.13 25.13
N GLN A 79 -2.22 -39.97 24.73
CA GLN A 79 -3.22 -39.63 23.71
C GLN A 79 -4.13 -38.49 24.16
N THR A 80 -4.61 -38.51 25.41
CA THR A 80 -5.43 -37.41 25.97
C THR A 80 -4.67 -36.09 25.97
N LYS A 81 -3.37 -36.10 26.32
CA LYS A 81 -2.51 -34.91 26.25
C LYS A 81 -2.36 -34.38 24.83
N LYS A 82 -2.16 -35.27 23.85
CA LYS A 82 -2.06 -34.90 22.42
C LYS A 82 -3.38 -34.33 21.88
N LEU A 83 -4.51 -34.90 22.28
CA LEU A 83 -5.83 -34.44 21.89
C LEU A 83 -6.12 -33.04 22.47
N ASN A 84 -5.85 -32.83 23.76
CA ASN A 84 -5.98 -31.51 24.39
C ASN A 84 -5.08 -30.45 23.73
N ALA A 85 -3.85 -30.82 23.35
CA ALA A 85 -2.96 -29.93 22.62
C ALA A 85 -3.48 -29.60 21.21
N ALA A 86 -4.07 -30.57 20.51
CA ALA A 86 -4.68 -30.35 19.19
C ALA A 86 -5.92 -29.46 19.26
N THR A 87 -6.77 -29.63 20.28
CA THR A 87 -7.92 -28.75 20.55
C THR A 87 -7.47 -27.32 20.80
N ARG A 88 -6.50 -27.13 21.71
CA ARG A 88 -5.93 -25.79 21.99
C ARG A 88 -5.33 -25.16 20.74
N ASN A 89 -4.65 -25.93 19.90
CA ASN A 89 -4.10 -25.42 18.65
C ASN A 89 -5.19 -24.99 17.66
N LEU A 90 -6.30 -25.72 17.57
CA LEU A 90 -7.45 -25.32 16.76
C LEU A 90 -8.06 -24.01 17.29
N ASP A 91 -8.21 -23.87 18.60
CA ASP A 91 -8.74 -22.64 19.21
C ASP A 91 -7.82 -21.45 18.96
N LEU A 92 -6.50 -21.63 19.08
CA LEU A 92 -5.51 -20.61 18.73
C LEU A 92 -5.62 -20.20 17.26
N VAL A 93 -5.76 -21.14 16.33
CA VAL A 93 -5.92 -20.81 14.90
C VAL A 93 -7.20 -20.01 14.65
N LYS A 94 -8.29 -20.29 15.38
CA LYS A 94 -9.54 -19.51 15.28
C LYS A 94 -9.42 -18.07 15.80
N THR A 95 -8.48 -17.79 16.71
CA THR A 95 -8.25 -16.41 17.16
C THR A 95 -7.58 -15.53 16.09
N VAL A 96 -6.90 -16.14 15.12
CA VAL A 96 -6.24 -15.40 14.03
C VAL A 96 -7.28 -15.03 12.98
N THR A 97 -7.46 -13.74 12.74
CA THR A 97 -8.42 -13.23 11.74
C THR A 97 -7.73 -12.89 10.42
N ILE A 98 -8.50 -12.92 9.33
CA ILE A 98 -8.04 -12.48 8.00
C ILE A 98 -7.58 -11.01 8.07
N ASP A 99 -8.35 -10.17 8.76
CA ASP A 99 -8.06 -8.74 8.89
C ASP A 99 -6.76 -8.46 9.65
N LEU A 100 -6.43 -9.29 10.65
CA LEU A 100 -5.15 -9.21 11.35
C LEU A 100 -3.98 -9.49 10.40
N ILE A 101 -4.04 -10.61 9.67
CA ILE A 101 -3.00 -10.98 8.68
C ILE A 101 -2.87 -9.90 7.61
N THR A 102 -3.99 -9.40 7.07
CA THR A 102 -3.99 -8.34 6.06
C THR A 102 -3.42 -7.03 6.60
N SER A 103 -3.79 -6.62 7.81
CA SER A 103 -3.31 -5.37 8.41
C SER A 103 -1.80 -5.38 8.66
N VAL A 104 -1.26 -6.50 9.15
CA VAL A 104 0.19 -6.68 9.32
C VAL A 104 0.90 -6.68 7.96
N SER A 105 0.32 -7.35 6.96
CA SER A 105 0.89 -7.39 5.61
C SER A 105 0.93 -6.02 4.94
N LEU A 106 -0.16 -5.24 5.02
CA LEU A 106 -0.24 -3.87 4.48
C LEU A 106 0.76 -2.92 5.16
N ARG A 107 0.97 -3.09 6.46
CA ARG A 107 1.98 -2.34 7.20
C ARG A 107 3.39 -2.66 6.72
N ARG A 108 3.73 -3.95 6.54
CA ARG A 108 5.05 -4.37 6.03
C ARG A 108 5.36 -3.81 4.65
N LEU A 109 4.33 -3.64 3.82
CA LEU A 109 4.42 -3.02 2.50
C LEU A 109 4.46 -1.47 2.55
N GLY A 110 4.30 -0.88 3.74
CA GLY A 110 4.22 0.56 3.94
C GLY A 110 3.01 1.22 3.25
N LEU A 111 1.95 0.45 2.96
CA LEU A 111 0.76 0.93 2.27
C LEU A 111 -0.24 1.58 3.21
N LYS A 112 -0.27 1.13 4.46
CA LYS A 112 -1.12 1.72 5.49
C LYS A 112 -0.29 2.69 6.31
N HIS A 113 -0.54 3.99 6.17
CA HIS A 113 -0.20 4.97 7.21
C HIS A 113 -1.09 4.72 8.42
N THR A 114 -0.83 3.63 9.15
CA THR A 114 -1.20 3.62 10.56
C THR A 114 -0.22 4.58 11.23
N GLY A 115 -0.47 5.90 11.12
CA GLY A 115 0.46 6.94 11.56
C GLY A 115 0.97 6.63 12.96
N MET A 116 2.29 6.58 13.15
CA MET A 116 2.99 6.23 14.41
C MET A 116 2.27 5.19 15.30
N GLY A 117 1.52 4.27 14.69
CA GLY A 117 0.53 3.46 15.39
C GLY A 117 1.11 2.07 15.58
N ASN A 118 0.98 1.53 16.77
CA ASN A 118 1.50 0.22 17.15
C ASN A 118 1.12 -0.91 16.19
N ASP A 119 2.04 -1.86 15.95
CA ASP A 119 1.79 -3.06 15.14
C ASP A 119 0.52 -3.74 15.66
N PRO A 120 -0.41 -4.19 14.80
CA PRO A 120 -1.53 -5.02 15.26
C PRO A 120 -1.07 -6.21 16.13
N LEU A 121 0.19 -6.62 15.99
CA LEU A 121 0.83 -7.65 16.79
C LEU A 121 1.39 -7.16 18.13
N LEU A 122 1.54 -5.86 18.41
CA LEU A 122 2.11 -5.39 19.68
C LEU A 122 1.24 -5.74 20.89
N THR A 123 -0.09 -5.66 20.75
CA THR A 123 -1.07 -6.00 21.80
C THR A 123 -1.48 -7.47 21.79
N SER A 124 -1.04 -8.24 20.79
CA SER A 124 -1.41 -9.66 20.65
C SER A 124 -0.57 -10.56 21.57
N PRO A 125 -1.11 -11.67 22.09
CA PRO A 125 -0.33 -12.68 22.79
C PRO A 125 0.78 -13.25 21.88
N GLU A 126 1.93 -13.62 22.45
CA GLU A 126 3.10 -14.10 21.69
C GLU A 126 2.79 -15.32 20.80
N THR A 127 1.90 -16.19 21.25
CA THR A 127 1.41 -17.35 20.47
C THR A 127 0.66 -16.92 19.21
N VAL A 128 -0.16 -15.88 19.30
CA VAL A 128 -0.89 -15.30 18.16
C VAL A 128 0.09 -14.63 17.21
N LYS A 129 1.09 -13.89 17.73
CA LYS A 129 2.14 -13.28 16.89
C LYS A 129 2.85 -14.33 16.05
N LYS A 130 3.34 -15.41 16.67
CA LYS A 130 4.02 -16.51 15.97
C LYS A 130 3.15 -17.18 14.92
N LEU A 131 1.85 -17.34 15.18
CA LEU A 131 0.90 -17.90 14.22
C LEU A 131 0.68 -16.96 13.02
N VAL A 132 0.50 -15.65 13.26
CA VAL A 132 0.36 -14.66 12.19
C VAL A 132 1.63 -14.62 11.34
N GLU A 133 2.82 -14.61 11.96
CA GLU A 133 4.09 -14.67 11.24
C GLU A 133 4.21 -15.92 10.38
N LYS A 134 3.81 -17.08 10.91
CA LYS A 134 3.78 -18.33 10.16
C LYS A 134 2.83 -18.26 8.96
N CYS A 135 1.67 -17.64 9.13
CA CYS A 135 0.72 -17.41 8.02
C CYS A 135 1.33 -16.48 6.95
N ILE A 136 2.02 -15.42 7.35
CA ILE A 136 2.69 -14.48 6.42
C ILE A 136 3.85 -15.16 5.70
N ALA A 137 4.63 -15.98 6.40
CA ALA A 137 5.76 -16.73 5.85
C ALA A 137 5.33 -17.85 4.89
N GLN A 138 4.04 -18.20 4.82
CA GLN A 138 3.57 -19.16 3.82
C GLN A 138 3.87 -18.68 2.41
N LYS A 139 4.37 -19.59 1.57
CA LYS A 139 4.81 -19.32 0.19
C LYS A 139 3.82 -18.46 -0.59
N THR A 140 2.53 -18.78 -0.55
CA THR A 140 1.48 -18.06 -1.27
C THR A 140 1.41 -16.58 -0.89
N LEU A 141 1.44 -16.27 0.40
CA LEU A 141 1.31 -14.89 0.89
C LEU A 141 2.65 -14.15 0.78
N LYS A 142 3.77 -14.81 1.09
CA LYS A 142 5.12 -14.27 0.92
C LYS A 142 5.38 -13.82 -0.52
N THR A 143 5.16 -14.70 -1.50
CA THR A 143 5.38 -14.38 -2.92
C THR A 143 4.48 -13.24 -3.40
N LEU A 144 3.24 -13.17 -2.92
CA LEU A 144 2.35 -12.05 -3.22
C LEU A 144 2.89 -10.74 -2.62
N MET A 145 3.33 -10.75 -1.37
CA MET A 145 3.91 -9.58 -0.72
C MET A 145 5.17 -9.09 -1.44
N ASP A 146 6.06 -10.00 -1.86
CA ASP A 146 7.26 -9.64 -2.62
C ASP A 146 6.89 -8.95 -3.95
N SER A 147 5.92 -9.52 -4.67
CA SER A 147 5.39 -8.94 -5.93
C SER A 147 4.75 -7.56 -5.72
N LEU A 148 3.95 -7.41 -4.67
CA LEU A 148 3.31 -6.13 -4.33
C LEU A 148 4.36 -5.09 -3.93
N ASN A 149 5.38 -5.47 -3.17
CA ASN A 149 6.45 -4.57 -2.77
C ASN A 149 7.15 -3.94 -3.99
N VAL A 150 7.45 -4.74 -5.02
CA VAL A 150 8.03 -4.23 -6.28
C VAL A 150 7.11 -3.20 -6.94
N LYS A 151 5.80 -3.48 -7.02
CA LYS A 151 4.82 -2.55 -7.60
C LYS A 151 4.79 -1.22 -6.83
N ILE A 152 4.76 -1.29 -5.51
CA ILE A 152 4.67 -0.13 -4.62
C ILE A 152 5.92 0.74 -4.74
N VAL A 153 7.11 0.12 -4.70
CA VAL A 153 8.39 0.83 -4.86
C VAL A 153 8.43 1.55 -6.20
N ASN A 154 7.96 0.93 -7.28
CA ASN A 154 7.92 1.55 -8.60
C ASN A 154 6.96 2.75 -8.67
N VAL A 155 5.80 2.66 -8.04
CA VAL A 155 4.83 3.77 -7.96
C VAL A 155 5.45 4.93 -7.17
N ARG A 156 6.05 4.68 -6.00
CA ARG A 156 6.74 5.71 -5.22
C ARG A 156 7.86 6.40 -5.99
N LYS A 157 8.65 5.64 -6.77
CA LYS A 157 9.69 6.22 -7.63
C LYS A 157 9.12 7.14 -8.70
N LYS A 158 7.99 6.77 -9.31
CA LYS A 158 7.31 7.62 -10.30
C LYS A 158 6.75 8.90 -9.65
N ASP A 159 6.15 8.78 -8.48
CA ASP A 159 5.60 9.92 -7.73
C ASP A 159 6.72 10.91 -7.34
N MET A 160 7.87 10.41 -6.86
CA MET A 160 9.03 11.27 -6.58
C MET A 160 9.56 11.95 -7.84
N ALA A 161 9.73 11.21 -8.94
CA ALA A 161 10.18 11.79 -10.22
C ALA A 161 9.19 12.84 -10.78
N ALA A 162 7.88 12.64 -10.60
CA ALA A 162 6.85 13.61 -10.99
C ALA A 162 6.86 14.86 -10.10
N SER A 163 7.25 14.72 -8.83
CA SER A 163 7.40 15.85 -7.89
C SER A 163 8.68 16.66 -8.11
N GLU A 164 9.76 16.01 -8.57
CA GLU A 164 11.06 16.63 -8.87
C GLU A 164 11.13 17.23 -10.28
N ALA A 165 10.25 16.81 -11.19
CA ALA A 165 10.19 17.37 -12.54
C ALA A 165 9.95 18.90 -12.45
N PRO A 166 10.86 19.75 -12.97
CA PRO A 166 10.67 21.18 -12.93
C PRO A 166 9.36 21.49 -13.64
N LYS A 167 8.42 22.12 -12.93
CA LYS A 167 7.18 22.65 -13.51
C LYS A 167 7.61 23.51 -14.70
N SER A 168 7.52 22.95 -15.91
CA SER A 168 7.97 23.66 -17.10
C SER A 168 7.19 24.97 -17.14
N LYS A 169 7.92 26.09 -17.25
CA LYS A 169 7.33 27.42 -17.44
C LYS A 169 6.56 27.44 -18.76
N LYS A 170 5.36 26.86 -18.80
CA LYS A 170 4.34 27.17 -19.80
C LYS A 170 3.79 28.55 -19.44
N GLY A 171 4.50 29.57 -19.88
CA GLY A 171 4.14 30.97 -19.62
C GLY A 171 5.19 31.98 -20.04
N LYS A 172 5.88 31.78 -21.17
CA LYS A 172 6.66 32.88 -21.79
C LYS A 172 6.71 32.74 -23.31
N LYS A 173 5.54 32.87 -23.95
CA LYS A 173 5.43 33.30 -25.35
C LYS A 173 4.17 34.16 -25.46
N ARG A 174 4.34 35.45 -25.15
CA ARG A 174 3.56 36.61 -25.63
C ARG A 174 4.15 37.85 -24.96
N ALA A 175 5.21 38.36 -25.56
CA ALA A 175 5.76 39.70 -25.32
C ALA A 175 6.65 40.04 -26.52
N ARG A 176 6.05 40.10 -27.70
CA ARG A 176 6.67 40.67 -28.90
C ARG A 176 5.58 41.21 -29.81
N GLU A 177 4.83 42.18 -29.29
CA GLU A 177 3.97 43.09 -30.05
C GLU A 177 3.48 44.16 -29.06
N GLU A 178 4.38 45.08 -28.72
CA GLU A 178 4.09 46.43 -28.20
C GLU A 178 5.44 47.18 -28.17
N LYS A 179 6.02 47.33 -29.35
CA LYS A 179 7.02 48.36 -29.63
C LYS A 179 6.56 49.11 -30.88
N ALA A 180 5.41 49.76 -30.76
CA ALA A 180 5.01 50.85 -31.61
C ALA A 180 3.99 51.67 -30.84
N VAL A 181 4.22 52.98 -30.81
CA VAL A 181 3.34 54.02 -30.25
C VAL A 181 3.41 54.19 -28.73
N THR A 182 4.41 54.94 -28.28
CA THR A 182 4.20 56.27 -27.68
C THR A 182 5.56 56.80 -27.23
N GLY A 183 6.18 57.61 -28.09
CA GLY A 183 7.16 58.57 -27.63
C GLY A 183 6.41 59.64 -26.84
N SER A 184 6.72 59.78 -25.57
CA SER A 184 6.44 60.98 -24.80
C SER A 184 7.42 61.00 -23.65
N GLU A 185 8.24 62.03 -23.65
CA GLU A 185 9.16 62.41 -22.60
C GLU A 185 8.49 62.36 -21.21
N TRP A 186 9.31 62.08 -20.19
CA TRP A 186 9.43 62.83 -18.93
C TRP A 186 10.02 61.90 -17.87
N SER A 187 11.24 62.18 -17.45
CA SER A 187 11.61 62.37 -16.03
C SER A 187 13.12 62.21 -15.86
N LYS A 188 13.80 63.36 -15.84
CA LYS A 188 15.06 63.54 -15.14
C LYS A 188 14.85 63.22 -13.66
N GLY A 189 15.86 62.55 -13.08
CA GLY A 189 16.25 62.74 -11.68
C GLY A 189 15.44 61.96 -10.65
N TYR A 190 16.04 60.91 -10.08
CA TYR A 190 16.23 60.84 -8.63
C TYR A 190 17.39 59.88 -8.32
N GLU A 191 18.34 60.40 -7.56
CA GLU A 191 19.49 59.69 -7.02
C GLU A 191 19.09 58.71 -5.92
N GLY A 192 19.92 57.69 -5.74
CA GLY A 192 20.20 57.12 -4.42
C GLY A 192 19.14 56.22 -3.80
N GLN A 193 19.38 54.91 -3.87
CA GLN A 193 19.57 54.11 -2.66
C GLN A 193 20.16 52.74 -3.00
N GLN A 194 21.32 52.47 -2.40
CA GLN A 194 21.92 51.15 -2.32
C GLN A 194 20.99 50.23 -1.52
N GLY A 195 20.36 49.27 -2.21
CA GLY A 195 19.72 48.13 -1.57
C GLY A 195 20.67 46.95 -1.57
N VAL A 196 21.38 46.77 -0.45
CA VAL A 196 22.18 45.58 -0.14
C VAL A 196 21.28 44.35 -0.20
N PHE A 197 21.43 43.51 -1.23
CA PHE A 197 20.89 42.16 -1.18
C PHE A 197 21.85 41.31 -0.36
N LEU A 198 21.49 41.03 0.89
CA LEU A 198 22.12 40.01 1.70
C LEU A 198 22.04 38.67 0.94
N THR A 199 23.18 38.22 0.42
CA THR A 199 23.45 36.82 0.13
C THR A 199 23.46 36.06 1.45
N LEU A 200 22.39 35.32 1.73
CA LEU A 200 22.38 34.32 2.79
C LEU A 200 23.10 33.07 2.30
N ASN A 201 24.25 32.84 2.93
CA ASN A 201 25.10 31.67 2.84
C ASN A 201 24.33 30.37 3.12
N GLY A 202 24.53 29.37 2.28
CA GLY A 202 24.09 27.99 2.49
C GLY A 202 24.97 26.98 1.75
N ASN A 203 26.25 27.30 1.53
CA ASN A 203 27.18 26.46 0.75
C ASN A 203 28.32 25.83 1.57
N ASP A 204 28.41 26.10 2.87
CA ASP A 204 29.55 25.60 3.67
C ASP A 204 29.44 24.10 4.02
N GLU A 205 28.22 23.54 4.08
CA GLU A 205 28.04 22.11 4.38
C GLU A 205 28.36 21.20 3.18
N GLU A 206 28.08 21.65 1.95
CA GLU A 206 28.39 20.86 0.75
C GLU A 206 29.91 20.80 0.49
N GLU A 207 30.64 21.87 0.82
CA GLU A 207 32.08 21.93 0.60
C GLU A 207 32.85 21.12 1.66
N GLU A 208 32.37 21.08 2.90
CA GLU A 208 32.89 20.23 3.98
C GLU A 208 32.70 18.73 3.66
N VAL A 209 31.54 18.34 3.13
CA VAL A 209 31.28 16.96 2.69
C VAL A 209 32.18 16.55 1.52
N ARG A 210 32.40 17.44 0.54
CA ARG A 210 33.34 17.19 -0.57
C ARG A 210 34.80 17.12 -0.10
N ARG A 211 35.18 17.82 0.97
CA ARG A 211 36.53 17.76 1.55
C ARG A 211 36.76 16.43 2.28
N ARG A 212 35.80 15.95 3.06
CA ARG A 212 35.86 14.64 3.73
C ARG A 212 35.92 13.47 2.75
N LEU A 213 35.19 13.55 1.63
CA LEU A 213 35.22 12.51 0.60
C LEU A 213 36.55 12.44 -0.17
N ARG A 214 37.26 13.56 -0.33
CA ARG A 214 38.60 13.58 -0.95
C ARG A 214 39.66 12.92 -0.06
N ASN A 215 39.62 13.16 1.26
CA ASN A 215 40.61 12.59 2.18
C ASN A 215 40.42 11.09 2.45
N LYS A 216 39.23 10.52 2.18
CA LYS A 216 38.98 9.07 2.33
C LYS A 216 39.45 8.21 1.16
N LYS A 217 39.87 8.81 0.04
CA LYS A 217 40.28 8.07 -1.17
C LYS A 217 41.78 7.80 -1.25
N PHE A 218 42.55 8.19 -0.22
CA PHE A 218 44.01 8.03 -0.14
C PHE A 218 44.46 7.34 1.18
N MET A 219 43.60 6.54 1.80
CA MET A 219 43.99 5.55 2.82
C MET A 219 43.75 4.15 2.30
#